data_AF-A0AB34GKZ9-F1
#
_entry.id   AF-A0AB34GKZ9-F1
#
_cell.length_a   1.000
_cell.length_b   1.000
_cell.length_c   1.000
_cell.angle_alpha   90.00
_cell.angle_beta   90.00
_cell.angle_gamma   90.00
#
_symmetry.space_group_name_H-M   'P 1'
#
loop_
_entity.id
_entity.type
_entity.pdbx_description
1 polymer ?
#
loop_
_entity_poly.entity_id
_entity_poly.type
_entity_poly.pdbx_seq_one_letter_code
_entity_poly.pdbx_strand_id
1 'polypeptide(L)'
;MLYGNKVDIKDRKVKAKSAVFHRKKNLQYYDLSAKSNYNFEKPFLWLAIKLIRDPNLEFIAMPALTPPEVVMDPALAVQYKHDLEAAQTTALPDEDDDM
;
A
#
# COMPACT_ATOMS: atom_id res chain seq x y z
N MET A 1 -3.26 -7.16 7.65
CA MET A 1 -2.97 -6.09 6.68
C MET A 1 -1.66 -5.43 7.09
N LEU A 2 -0.84 -5.03 6.12
CA LEU A 2 0.47 -4.39 6.31
C LEU A 2 0.55 -3.10 5.50
N TYR A 3 1.30 -2.12 6.00
CA TYR A 3 1.45 -0.83 5.32
C TYR A 3 2.89 -0.40 5.19
N GLY A 4 3.24 0.16 4.03
CA GLY A 4 4.46 0.94 3.82
C GLY A 4 4.15 2.42 3.96
N ASN A 5 4.43 3.04 5.11
CA ASN A 5 4.27 4.49 5.29
C ASN A 5 5.48 5.26 4.72
N LYS A 6 5.31 6.56 4.47
CA LYS A 6 6.34 7.53 4.03
C LYS A 6 6.82 7.33 2.59
N VAL A 7 5.94 6.88 1.69
CA VAL A 7 6.28 6.71 0.27
C VAL A 7 6.50 8.04 -0.47
N ASP A 8 6.19 9.17 0.14
CA ASP A 8 6.56 10.51 -0.34
C ASP A 8 8.08 10.76 -0.32
N ILE A 9 8.87 9.95 0.41
CA ILE A 9 10.32 10.07 0.48
C ILE A 9 10.97 9.33 -0.70
N LYS A 10 11.70 10.06 -1.55
CA LYS A 10 12.37 9.50 -2.73
C LYS A 10 13.39 8.39 -2.41
N ASP A 11 14.16 8.55 -1.32
CA ASP A 11 15.15 7.56 -0.87
C ASP A 11 14.49 6.43 -0.05
N ARG A 12 13.53 5.74 -0.67
CA ARG A 12 12.81 4.61 -0.08
C ARG A 12 13.73 3.39 0.02
N LYS A 13 14.08 3.00 1.25
CA LYS A 13 14.95 1.82 1.51
C LYS A 13 14.25 0.48 1.29
N VAL A 14 13.00 0.36 1.73
CA VAL A 14 12.21 -0.87 1.57
C VAL A 14 11.37 -0.77 0.30
N LYS A 15 11.79 -1.45 -0.77
CA LYS A 15 11.09 -1.46 -2.07
C LYS A 15 10.03 -2.56 -2.15
N ALA A 16 9.13 -2.46 -3.13
CA ALA A 16 8.07 -3.45 -3.38
C ALA A 16 8.60 -4.90 -3.45
N LYS A 17 9.75 -5.11 -4.11
CA LYS A 17 10.39 -6.43 -4.25
C LYS A 17 10.81 -7.06 -2.93
N SER A 18 11.21 -6.27 -1.94
CA SER A 18 11.67 -6.75 -0.64
C SER A 18 10.53 -6.93 0.37
N ALA A 19 9.36 -6.36 0.10
CA ALA A 19 8.22 -6.38 1.00
C ALA A 19 7.42 -7.70 0.92
N VAL A 20 8.05 -8.87 0.99
CA VAL A 20 7.43 -10.18 0.72
C VAL A 20 6.57 -10.75 1.87
N PHE A 21 6.74 -10.24 3.10
CA PHE A 21 6.07 -10.78 4.30
C PHE A 21 4.54 -10.84 4.19
N HIS A 22 3.93 -9.87 3.52
CA HIS A 22 2.48 -9.84 3.34
C HIS A 22 1.98 -11.03 2.51
N ARG A 23 2.75 -11.51 1.53
CA ARG A 23 2.42 -12.69 0.74
C ARG A 23 2.58 -13.96 1.56
N LYS A 24 3.67 -14.09 2.33
CA LYS A 24 3.91 -15.23 3.24
C LYS A 24 2.80 -15.39 4.30
N LYS A 25 2.20 -14.28 4.77
CA LYS A 25 1.14 -14.28 5.79
C LYS A 25 -0.28 -14.05 5.25
N ASN A 26 -0.47 -14.07 3.93
CA ASN A 26 -1.76 -13.79 3.27
C ASN A 26 -2.43 -12.48 3.77
N LEU A 27 -1.62 -11.43 3.91
CA LEU A 27 -2.06 -10.10 4.31
C LEU A 27 -2.11 -9.17 3.10
N GLN A 28 -3.09 -8.28 3.07
CA GLN A 28 -3.10 -7.18 2.12
C GLN A 28 -1.97 -6.19 2.43
N TYR A 29 -1.31 -5.67 1.39
CA TYR A 29 -0.29 -4.62 1.47
C TYR A 29 -0.73 -3.36 0.72
N TYR A 30 -0.50 -2.21 1.33
CA TYR A 30 -0.68 -0.90 0.69
C TYR A 30 0.48 0.03 1.01
N ASP A 31 0.92 0.76 -0.01
CA ASP A 31 1.76 1.93 0.14
C ASP A 31 0.91 3.14 0.52
N LEU A 32 1.30 3.85 1.57
CA LEU A 32 0.60 5.03 2.07
C LEU A 32 1.57 6.15 2.44
N SER A 33 1.08 7.38 2.44
CA SER A 33 1.77 8.50 3.10
C SER A 33 0.79 9.32 3.89
N ALA A 34 1.03 9.41 5.21
CA ALA A 34 0.26 10.27 6.10
C ALA A 34 0.49 11.77 5.81
N LYS A 35 1.63 12.14 5.22
CA LYS A 35 1.96 13.53 4.92
C LYS A 35 1.27 14.06 3.67
N SER A 36 1.07 13.19 2.68
CA SER A 36 0.44 13.56 1.41
C SER A 36 -1.00 13.06 1.28
N ASN A 37 -1.52 12.36 2.29
CA ASN A 37 -2.79 11.65 2.26
C ASN A 37 -2.88 10.57 1.15
N TYR A 38 -1.75 10.17 0.55
CA TYR A 38 -1.72 9.15 -0.49
C TYR A 38 -2.20 7.79 0.06
N ASN A 39 -3.20 7.20 -0.63
CA ASN A 39 -3.86 5.94 -0.28
C ASN A 39 -4.41 5.86 1.16
N PHE A 40 -4.68 7.01 1.80
CA PHE A 40 -5.12 7.06 3.19
C PHE A 40 -6.39 6.22 3.45
N GLU A 41 -7.30 6.18 2.49
CA GLU A 41 -8.59 5.49 2.60
C GLU A 41 -8.53 3.97 2.40
N LYS A 42 -7.54 3.47 1.64
CA LYS A 42 -7.45 2.04 1.24
C LYS A 42 -7.44 1.08 2.43
N PRO A 43 -6.70 1.35 3.52
CA PRO A 43 -6.75 0.56 4.75
C PRO A 43 -8.16 0.38 5.32
N PHE A 44 -8.89 1.50 5.44
CA PHE A 44 -10.20 1.54 6.07
C PHE A 44 -11.25 0.90 5.17
N LEU A 45 -11.16 1.15 3.86
CA LEU A 45 -12.04 0.54 2.87
C LEU A 45 -11.90 -0.98 2.86
N TRP A 46 -10.67 -1.51 2.84
CA TRP A 46 -10.43 -2.95 2.88
C TRP A 46 -10.97 -3.59 4.17
N LEU A 47 -10.79 -2.93 5.31
CA LEU A 47 -11.32 -3.41 6.59
C LEU A 47 -12.85 -3.39 6.58
N ALA A 48 -13.48 -2.33 6.07
CA ALA A 48 -14.93 -2.23 5.94
C ALA A 48 -15.51 -3.34 5.05
N ILE A 49 -14.92 -3.58 3.86
CA ILE A 49 -15.29 -4.68 2.97
C ILE A 49 -15.22 -6.03 3.70
N LYS A 50 -14.16 -6.28 4.48
CA LYS A 50 -13.99 -7.53 5.23
C LYS A 50 -15.00 -7.69 6.38
N LEU A 51 -15.30 -6.60 7.10
CA LEU A 51 -16.23 -6.63 8.23
C LEU A 51 -17.68 -6.75 7.78
N ILE A 52 -18.08 -5.99 6.75
CA ILE A 52 -19.45 -5.93 6.23
C ILE A 52 -19.72 -7.07 5.24
N ARG A 53 -18.66 -7.68 4.69
CA ARG A 53 -18.71 -8.75 3.68
C ARG A 53 -19.38 -8.34 2.37
N ASP A 54 -19.31 -7.05 2.04
CA ASP A 54 -19.76 -6.51 0.77
C ASP A 54 -18.55 -6.11 -0.09
N PRO A 55 -18.28 -6.80 -1.21
CA PRO A 55 -17.18 -6.47 -2.11
C PRO A 55 -17.39 -5.17 -2.89
N ASN A 56 -18.63 -4.67 -2.99
CA ASN A 56 -18.99 -3.46 -3.72
C ASN A 56 -19.05 -2.22 -2.82
N LEU A 57 -18.61 -2.33 -1.57
CA LEU A 57 -18.59 -1.21 -0.64
C LEU A 57 -17.57 -0.17 -1.11
N GLU A 58 -18.03 1.07 -1.21
CA GLU A 58 -17.22 2.23 -1.59
C GLU A 58 -17.45 3.39 -0.62
N PHE A 59 -16.44 4.25 -0.46
CA PHE A 59 -16.62 5.51 0.26
C PHE A 59 -17.15 6.58 -0.68
N ILE A 60 -18.31 7.13 -0.35
CA ILE A 60 -18.97 8.18 -1.14
C ILE A 60 -18.31 9.56 -0.99
N ALA A 61 -17.56 9.77 0.08
CA ALA A 61 -16.86 11.00 0.37
C ALA A 61 -15.60 10.73 1.18
N MET A 62 -14.57 11.51 0.93
CA MET A 62 -13.40 11.55 1.81
C MET A 62 -13.76 12.28 3.10
N PRO A 63 -13.29 11.80 4.27
CA PRO A 63 -13.43 12.55 5.51
C PRO A 63 -12.68 13.90 5.40
N ALA A 64 -12.99 14.84 6.29
CA ALA A 64 -12.26 16.10 6.38
C ALA A 64 -10.82 15.82 6.84
N LEU A 65 -9.92 15.62 5.88
CA LEU A 65 -8.50 15.40 6.12
C LEU A 65 -7.80 16.73 6.34
N THR A 66 -6.75 16.70 7.17
CA THR A 66 -5.82 17.82 7.24
C THR A 66 -5.19 18.03 5.86
N PRO A 67 -5.02 19.29 5.41
CA PRO A 67 -4.33 19.57 4.15
C PRO A 67 -2.97 18.85 4.10
N PRO A 68 -2.59 18.28 2.95
CA PRO A 68 -1.33 17.56 2.84
C PRO A 68 -0.15 18.50 3.11
N GLU A 69 0.78 18.06 3.95
CA GLU A 69 2.03 18.78 4.20
C GLU A 69 2.99 18.68 3.01
N VAL A 70 2.89 17.60 2.24
CA VAL A 70 3.75 17.29 1.09
C VAL A 70 2.88 16.76 -0.03
N VAL A 71 3.15 17.16 -1.27
CA VAL A 71 2.46 16.60 -2.44
C VAL A 71 3.21 15.34 -2.89
N MET A 72 2.49 14.23 -3.00
CA MET A 72 3.04 13.02 -3.60
C MET A 72 3.28 13.26 -5.09
N ASP A 73 4.48 12.93 -5.58
CA ASP A 73 4.79 13.01 -7.01
C ASP A 73 3.92 12.00 -7.78
N PRO A 74 3.06 12.45 -8.72
CA PRO A 74 2.18 11.56 -9.47
C PRO A 74 2.94 10.50 -10.27
N ALA A 75 4.11 10.85 -10.82
CA ALA A 75 4.92 9.90 -11.59
C ALA A 75 5.46 8.79 -10.68
N LEU A 76 5.88 9.15 -9.47
CA LEU A 76 6.36 8.21 -8.46
C LEU A 76 5.23 7.30 -7.94
N ALA A 77 4.02 7.85 -7.76
CA ALA A 77 2.85 7.06 -7.37
C ALA A 77 2.50 5.99 -8.42
N VAL A 78 2.52 6.34 -9.72
CA VAL A 78 2.33 5.40 -10.82
C VAL A 78 3.41 4.33 -10.82
N GLN A 79 4.68 4.73 -10.65
CA GLN A 79 5.79 3.79 -10.59
C GLN A 79 5.64 2.78 -9.44
N TYR A 80 5.32 3.24 -8.22
CA TYR A 80 5.15 2.34 -7.08
C TYR A 80 3.95 1.41 -7.24
N LYS A 81 2.86 1.88 -7.86
CA LYS A 81 1.72 1.01 -8.18
C LYS A 81 2.16 -0.10 -9.15
N HIS A 82 2.87 0.25 -10.22
CA HIS A 82 3.38 -0.71 -11.19
C HIS A 82 4.38 -1.70 -10.56
N ASP A 83 5.30 -1.22 -9.73
CA ASP A 83 6.28 -2.06 -9.04
C ASP A 83 5.62 -3.04 -8.06
N LEU A 84 4.52 -2.64 -7.41
CA LEU A 84 3.73 -3.52 -6.56
C LEU A 84 2.99 -4.59 -7.35
N GLU A 85 2.34 -4.21 -8.45
CA GLU A 85 1.65 -5.16 -9.33
C GLU A 85 2.63 -6.19 -9.90
N ALA A 86 3.82 -5.75 -10.34
CA ALA A 86 4.89 -6.63 -10.80
C ALA A 86 5.42 -7.54 -9.67
N ALA A 87 5.57 -7.04 -8.44
CA ALA A 87 6.04 -7.84 -7.31
C ALA A 87 4.99 -8.87 -6.83
N GLN A 88 3.70 -8.62 -7.05
CA GLN A 88 2.62 -9.56 -6.74
C GLN A 88 2.60 -10.76 -7.69
N THR A 89 2.95 -10.57 -8.96
CA THR A 89 2.98 -11.63 -9.98
C THR A 89 4.30 -12.41 -10.01
N THR A 90 5.37 -11.87 -9.44
CA THR A 90 6.66 -12.56 -9.32
C THR A 90 6.56 -13.72 -8.31
N ALA A 91 7.18 -14.87 -8.57
CA ALA A 91 7.25 -15.97 -7.60
C ALA A 91 7.91 -15.52 -6.29
N LEU A 92 7.48 -16.07 -5.14
CA LEU A 92 8.21 -15.85 -3.89
C LEU A 92 9.54 -16.62 -3.98
N PRO A 93 10.67 -16.03 -3.55
CA PRO A 93 11.88 -16.81 -3.33
C PRO A 93 11.62 -17.91 -2.29
N ASP A 94 12.29 -19.05 -2.44
CA ASP A 94 12.18 -20.19 -1.53
C ASP A 94 12.60 -19.80 -0.11
N GLU A 95 11.99 -20.43 0.91
CA GLU A 95 12.15 -20.05 2.33
C GLU A 95 13.59 -20.18 2.86
N ASP A 96 14.46 -20.87 2.14
CA ASP A 96 15.85 -21.15 2.52
C ASP A 96 16.82 -19.94 2.33
N ASP A 97 16.35 -18.84 1.73
CA ASP A 97 17.19 -17.66 1.41
C ASP A 97 17.08 -16.54 2.48
N ASP A 98 16.45 -16.81 3.63
CA ASP A 98 16.17 -15.86 4.73
C ASP A 98 16.98 -16.16 6.04
N MET A 99 18.18 -16.75 5.95
CA MET A 99 19.19 -16.77 7.04
C MET A 99 20.35 -15.80 6.80
#